data_AF-A0A9D7QQ48-F1
#
_entry.id   AF-A0A9D7QQ48-F1
#
_cell.length_a   1.000
_cell.length_b   1.000
_cell.length_c   1.000
_cell.angle_alpha   90.00
_cell.angle_beta   90.00
_cell.angle_gamma   90.00
#
_symmetry.space_group_name_H-M   'P 1'
#
loop_
_entity.id
_entity.type
_entity.pdbx_description
1 polymer ?
#
loop_
_entity_poly.entity_id
_entity_poly.type
_entity_poly.pdbx_seq_one_letter_code
_entity_poly.pdbx_strand_id
1 'polypeptide(L)' 'MGVGLIRTGEQAALVLENGKADLVALGRELLIEPNWPIRVAIAADPHSDWDLMPQQYAWWLRRRRLQQGS' A
#
# COMPACT_ATOMS: atom_id res chain seq x y z
N MET A 1 -12.34 7.37 13.53
CA MET A 1 -11.17 6.46 13.48
C MET A 1 -11.62 5.06 13.85
N GLY A 2 -11.40 4.06 12.98
CA GLY A 2 -11.68 2.65 13.28
C GLY A 2 -10.39 1.90 13.60
N VAL A 3 -10.36 1.12 14.68
CA VAL A 3 -9.19 0.32 15.10
C VAL A 3 -9.61 -1.14 15.21
N GLY A 4 -8.95 -2.02 14.46
CA GLY A 4 -9.10 -3.48 14.60
C GLY A 4 -9.13 -4.26 13.28
N LEU A 5 -8.25 -5.27 13.19
CA LEU A 5 -8.26 -6.37 12.21
C LEU A 5 -8.23 -6.04 10.71
N ILE A 6 -7.94 -4.80 10.31
CA ILE A 6 -7.69 -4.47 8.90
C ILE A 6 -6.35 -5.07 8.49
N ARG A 7 -6.38 -6.04 7.58
CA ARG A 7 -5.20 -6.75 7.07
C ARG A 7 -4.97 -6.57 5.57
N THR A 8 -6.00 -6.16 4.85
CA THR A 8 -5.95 -5.99 3.38
C THR A 8 -6.36 -4.59 2.96
N GLY A 9 -5.95 -4.19 1.76
CA GLY A 9 -6.33 -2.90 1.19
C GLY A 9 -7.82 -2.76 0.95
N GLU A 10 -8.48 -3.85 0.53
CA GLU A 10 -9.92 -3.89 0.25
C GLU A 10 -10.73 -3.65 1.54
N GLN A 11 -10.31 -4.24 2.66
CA GLN A 11 -10.94 -3.99 3.95
C GLN A 11 -10.80 -2.52 4.37
N ALA A 12 -9.63 -1.92 4.14
CA ALA A 12 -9.40 -0.51 4.43
C ALA A 12 -10.28 0.39 3.56
N ALA A 13 -10.32 0.13 2.25
CA ALA A 13 -11.14 0.87 1.29
C ALA A 13 -12.63 0.80 1.65
N LEU A 14 -13.14 -0.40 1.96
CA LEU A 14 -14.54 -0.62 2.30
C LEU A 14 -14.97 0.13 3.58
N VAL A 15 -14.07 0.29 4.56
CA VAL A 15 -14.36 1.08 5.77
C VAL A 15 -14.47 2.57 5.46
N LEU A 16 -13.60 3.08 4.57
CA LEU A 16 -13.60 4.47 4.15
C LEU A 16 -14.82 4.78 3.25
N GLU A 17 -15.06 3.97 2.23
CA GLU A 17 -16.15 4.16 1.26
C GLU A 17 -17.54 4.11 1.90
N ASN A 18 -17.73 3.25 2.89
CA ASN A 18 -18.99 3.17 3.65
C ASN A 18 -19.15 4.29 4.69
N GLY A 19 -18.23 5.25 4.75
CA GLY A 19 -18.26 6.36 5.72
C GLY A 19 -18.12 5.90 7.18
N LYS A 20 -17.60 4.68 7.42
CA LYS A 20 -17.47 4.13 8.79
C LYS A 20 -16.27 4.75 9.53
N ALA A 21 -15.31 5.31 8.81
CA ALA A 21 -14.23 6.10 9.37
C ALA A 21 -13.64 7.03 8.31
N ASP A 22 -13.09 8.16 8.76
CA ASP A 22 -12.31 9.07 7.91
C ASP A 22 -10.83 8.65 7.79
N LEU A 23 -10.37 7.82 8.74
CA LEU A 23 -8.99 7.35 8.84
C LEU A 23 -8.95 5.90 9.34
N VAL A 24 -8.05 5.11 8.75
CA VAL A 24 -7.72 3.73 9.14
C VAL A 24 -6.33 3.71 9.76
N ALA A 25 -6.23 3.24 11.01
CA ALA A 25 -4.95 3.05 11.68
C ALA A 25 -4.48 1.60 11.55
N LEU A 26 -3.21 1.42 11.17
CA LEU A 26 -2.56 0.12 11.08
C LEU A 26 -1.60 -0.07 12.25
N GLY A 27 -1.70 -1.22 12.93
CA GLY A 27 -0.82 -1.58 14.04
C GLY A 27 0.12 -2.71 13.66
N ARG A 28 -0.26 -3.95 14.03
CA ARG A 28 0.55 -5.17 13.81
C ARG A 28 0.99 -5.38 12.37
N GLU A 29 0.16 -5.03 11.39
CA GLU A 29 0.53 -5.19 9.98
C GLU A 29 1.76 -4.35 9.59
N LEU A 30 1.91 -3.14 10.14
CA LEU A 30 3.11 -2.32 9.91
C LEU A 30 4.36 -2.85 10.63
N LEU A 31 4.19 -3.63 11.69
CA LEU A 31 5.31 -4.31 12.36
C LEU A 31 5.78 -5.53 11.58
N ILE A 32 4.85 -6.27 10.96
CA ILE A 32 5.15 -7.46 10.16
C ILE A 32 5.72 -7.06 8.79
N GLU A 33 5.08 -6.09 8.13
CA GLU A 33 5.45 -5.61 6.81
C GLU A 33 5.41 -4.07 6.79
N PRO A 34 6.53 -3.38 7.06
CA PRO A 34 6.58 -1.92 7.07
C PRO A 34 6.17 -1.28 5.73
N ASN A 35 6.39 -2.00 4.63
CA ASN A 35 6.02 -1.58 3.27
C ASN A 35 4.58 -1.94 2.88
N TRP A 36 3.75 -2.42 3.81
CA TRP A 36 2.36 -2.81 3.55
C TRP A 36 1.58 -1.73 2.77
N PRO A 37 1.66 -0.42 3.09
CA PRO A 37 0.92 0.60 2.35
C PRO A 37 1.34 0.68 0.87
N ILE A 38 2.64 0.53 0.60
CA ILE A 38 3.18 0.53 -0.75
C ILE A 38 2.74 -0.71 -1.51
N ARG A 39 2.80 -1.89 -0.89
CA ARG A 39 2.30 -3.13 -1.51
C ARG A 39 0.83 -3.03 -1.86
N VAL A 40 0.01 -2.50 -0.95
CA VAL A 40 -1.42 -2.29 -1.17
C VAL A 40 -1.67 -1.31 -2.31
N ALA A 41 -0.96 -0.19 -2.35
CA ALA A 41 -1.08 0.78 -3.43
C ALA A 41 -0.72 0.19 -4.80
N ILE A 42 0.38 -0.55 -4.90
CA ILE A 42 0.79 -1.22 -6.14
C ILE A 42 -0.22 -2.29 -6.57
N ALA A 43 -0.84 -3.00 -5.63
CA ALA A 43 -1.88 -3.97 -5.94
C ALA A 43 -3.17 -3.30 -6.45
N ALA A 44 -3.49 -2.10 -5.93
CA ALA A 44 -4.66 -1.33 -6.36
C ALA A 44 -4.46 -0.64 -7.71
N ASP A 45 -3.25 -0.14 -7.97
CA ASP A 45 -2.85 0.44 -9.25
C ASP A 45 -1.42 -0.01 -9.63
N PRO A 46 -1.30 -1.09 -10.44
CA PRO A 46 -0.02 -1.59 -10.90
C PRO A 46 0.75 -0.63 -11.82
N HIS A 47 0.11 0.44 -12.30
CA HIS A 47 0.68 1.48 -13.15
C HIS A 47 1.15 2.71 -12.36
N SER A 48 0.76 2.85 -11.09
CA SER A 48 1.28 3.90 -10.18
C SER A 48 2.76 3.71 -9.79
N ASP A 49 3.38 2.61 -10.24
CA ASP A 49 4.77 2.25 -9.94
C ASP A 49 5.08 2.40 -8.45
N TRP A 50 6.23 3.00 -8.11
CA TRP A 50 6.67 3.28 -6.74
C TRP A 50 6.62 4.78 -6.47
N ASP A 51 5.66 5.50 -7.05
CA ASP A 51 5.54 6.96 -6.91
C ASP A 51 5.28 7.41 -5.47
N LEU A 52 4.72 6.53 -4.63
CA LEU A 52 4.51 6.76 -3.20
C LEU A 52 5.78 6.57 -2.34
N MET A 53 6.86 6.04 -2.92
CA MET A 53 8.13 5.88 -2.22
C MET A 53 9.06 7.08 -2.46
N PRO A 54 9.98 7.36 -1.52
CA PRO A 54 11.04 8.33 -1.77
C PRO A 54 11.84 7.96 -3.03
N GLN A 55 12.24 8.97 -3.80
CA GLN A 55 12.87 8.82 -5.12
C GLN A 55 14.08 7.87 -5.11
N GLN A 56 14.88 7.92 -4.06
CA GLN A 56 16.05 7.05 -3.87
C GLN A 56 15.72 5.56 -3.82
N TYR A 57 14.54 5.18 -3.31
CA TYR A 57 14.07 3.80 -3.25
C TYR A 57 13.34 3.40 -4.55
N ALA A 58 12.55 4.32 -5.09
CA ALA A 58 11.74 4.07 -6.28
C ALA A 58 12.57 3.77 -7.53
N TRP A 59 13.73 4.44 -7.70
CA TRP A 59 14.54 4.34 -8.92
C TRP A 59 15.00 2.91 -9.24
N TRP A 60 15.57 2.18 -8.27
CA TRP A 60 16.08 0.84 -8.55
C TRP A 60 14.94 -0.17 -8.76
N LEU A 61 13.80 0.02 -8.09
CA LEU A 61 12.65 -0.88 -8.18
C LEU A 61 11.99 -0.79 -9.56
N ARG A 62 11.83 0.43 -10.10
CA ARG A 62 11.40 0.64 -11.49
C ARG A 62 12.36 -0.02 -12.47
N ARG A 63 13.67 0.21 -12.28
CA ARG A 63 14.70 -0.41 -13.14
C ARG A 63 14.64 -1.94 -13.11
N ARG A 64 14.42 -2.54 -11.94
CA ARG A 64 14.26 -3.99 -11.80
C ARG A 64 13.02 -4.51 -12.53
N ARG A 65 11.87 -3.81 -12.46
CA ARG A 65 10.64 -4.19 -13.18
C ARG A 65 10.84 -4.19 -14.70
N LEU A 66 11.53 -3.18 -15.23
CA LEU A 66 11.86 -3.11 -16.66
C LEU A 66 12.74 -4.28 -17.12
N GLN A 67 13.58 -4.83 -16.25
CA GLN A 67 14.41 -6.01 -16.57
C GLN A 67 13.64 -7.34 -16.50
N GLN A 68 12.53 -7.40 -15.77
CA GLN A 68 11.71 -8.61 -15.64
C GLN A 68 10.57 -8.70 -16.67
N GLY A 69 10.33 -7.63 -17.44
CA GLY A 69 9.31 -7.57 -18.49
C GLY A 69 9.84 -7.78 -19.91
N SER A 70 11.06 -8.32 -20.08
CA SER A 70 11.67 -8.61 -21.38
C SER A 70 11.70 -10.10 -21.69
#